data_AF-A0A934CTM6-F1
#
_entry.id   AF-A0A934CTM6-F1
#
_cell.length_a   1.000
_cell.length_b   1.000
_cell.length_c   1.000
_cell.angle_alpha   90.00
_cell.angle_beta   90.00
_cell.angle_gamma   90.00
#
_symmetry.space_group_name_H-M   'P 1'
#
loop_
_entity.id
_entity.type
_entity.pdbx_description
1 polymer ?
#
loop_
_entity_poly.entity_id
_entity_poly.type
_entity_poly.pdbx_seq_one_letter_code
_entity_poly.pdbx_strand_id
1 'polypeptide(L)'
;MRNRTIARELAIKALYQLDLCGDGIISDIDTFCKESAEKTDIYSFAMSLINGCRSNIKEIDEKISSVTEHWELRRMAIIDKNILRLGVYELLHRNDIPPKVSINEAIELAKKYSTKNSGTFVNGILDKIYTRYGNGKLLKDTKFIPIQEVAPETDYGNSDLHVHTNYSDGTMSPEAVVDEAIRLGISTISITDHDTVEGVVAACQYGQGKNLNIIPGLELSSYLSPLEVHILGYFIDIHNVSLQKILKVAHEDRLKRIYAIAEKLRGLHVDVDPQEILTLAGKGSPGRMHVAEVIWKHGYCNTILESFSKYIGDHGPAYVPKKTLTPQQAIELIREAGGVAVLAHPGLTQRDHVIEDLVKYGLQGIEVYYPSHTPQTVKKYLKIAMKYDLAVTGGSDFHGERKADTPIAKVTVPGDLVSKLKQRCRSQ
;
A
#
# COMPACT_ATOMS: atom_id res chain seq x y z
N MET A 1 -1.21 11.22 18.95
CA MET A 1 -0.61 12.58 18.97
C MET A 1 0.63 12.68 19.85
N ARG A 2 0.60 12.34 21.16
CA ARG A 2 1.77 12.50 22.06
C ARG A 2 3.06 11.82 21.58
N ASN A 3 3.00 10.62 20.99
CA ASN A 3 4.17 9.91 20.45
C ASN A 3 4.80 10.64 19.25
N ARG A 4 4.00 11.21 18.34
CA ARG A 4 4.51 11.97 17.18
C ARG A 4 5.20 13.27 17.62
N THR A 5 4.68 13.95 18.64
CA THR A 5 5.33 15.10 19.24
C THR A 5 6.68 14.70 19.86
N ILE A 6 6.73 13.61 20.63
CA ILE A 6 8.00 13.10 21.22
C ILE A 6 9.02 12.75 20.13
N ALA A 7 8.57 12.11 19.05
CA ALA A 7 9.43 11.78 17.93
C ALA A 7 9.97 13.01 17.19
N ARG A 8 9.19 14.09 17.04
CA ARG A 8 9.70 15.36 16.50
C ARG A 8 10.73 16.00 17.43
N GLU A 9 10.51 15.93 18.74
CA GLU A 9 11.51 16.38 19.71
C GLU A 9 12.82 15.58 19.58
N LEU A 10 12.70 14.27 19.38
CA LEU A 10 13.85 13.39 19.14
C LEU A 10 14.56 13.73 17.83
N ALA A 11 13.79 13.94 16.75
CA ALA A 11 14.32 14.34 15.45
C ALA A 11 15.07 15.68 15.50
N ILE A 12 14.54 16.68 16.22
CA ILE A 12 15.22 17.97 16.41
C ILE A 12 16.53 17.82 17.18
N LYS A 13 16.56 17.00 18.25
CA LYS A 13 17.80 16.74 19.00
C LYS A 13 18.86 16.07 18.13
N ALA A 14 18.46 15.09 17.33
CA ALA A 14 19.34 14.39 16.40
C ALA A 14 19.86 15.31 15.28
N LEU A 15 18.98 16.08 14.64
CA LEU A 15 19.37 17.05 13.62
C LEU A 15 20.29 18.13 14.19
N TYR A 16 20.05 18.59 15.43
CA TYR A 16 20.92 19.53 16.12
C TYR A 16 22.34 18.97 16.32
N GLN A 17 22.47 17.72 16.77
CA GLN A 17 23.77 17.05 16.93
C GLN A 17 24.49 16.88 15.59
N LEU A 18 23.79 16.46 14.54
CA LEU A 18 24.37 16.33 13.19
C LEU A 18 24.87 17.66 12.63
N ASP A 19 24.16 18.74 12.89
CA ASP A 19 24.53 20.07 12.41
C ASP A 19 25.75 20.65 13.17
N LEU A 20 26.01 20.18 14.40
CA LEU A 20 27.19 20.56 15.19
C LEU A 20 28.42 19.68 14.89
N CYS A 21 28.21 18.37 14.75
CA CYS A 21 29.29 17.39 14.68
C CYS A 21 29.55 16.86 13.25
N GLY A 22 28.67 17.16 12.30
CA GLY A 22 28.74 16.65 10.92
C GLY A 22 28.31 15.18 10.80
N ASP A 23 28.48 14.64 9.59
CA ASP A 23 28.05 13.27 9.23
C ASP A 23 28.86 12.14 9.91
N GLY A 24 29.92 12.46 10.67
CA GLY A 24 30.74 11.46 11.36
C GLY A 24 30.03 10.73 12.50
N ILE A 25 28.90 11.26 12.99
CA ILE A 25 28.16 10.72 14.13
C ILE A 25 26.86 9.99 13.74
N ILE A 26 26.64 9.67 12.46
CA ILE A 26 25.38 9.06 12.01
C ILE A 26 25.06 7.75 12.74
N SER A 27 26.06 6.92 13.00
CA SER A 27 25.91 5.69 13.79
C SER A 27 25.46 5.98 15.22
N ASP A 28 25.95 7.08 15.78
CA ASP A 28 25.67 7.49 17.15
C ASP A 28 24.27 8.10 17.23
N ILE A 29 23.80 8.76 16.17
CA ILE A 29 22.42 9.25 16.06
C ILE A 29 21.42 8.10 16.02
N ASP A 30 21.72 7.05 15.26
CA ASP A 30 20.85 5.86 15.22
C ASP A 30 20.74 5.22 16.60
N THR A 31 21.88 5.05 17.26
CA THR A 31 21.96 4.53 18.63
C THR A 31 21.22 5.42 19.61
N PHE A 32 21.47 6.74 19.59
CA PHE A 32 20.79 7.73 20.42
C PHE A 32 19.28 7.71 20.24
N CYS A 33 18.80 7.66 18.98
CA CYS A 33 17.38 7.62 18.72
C CYS A 33 16.76 6.30 19.19
N LYS A 34 17.47 5.19 19.05
CA LYS A 34 17.01 3.86 19.48
C LYS A 34 16.94 3.74 21.01
N GLU A 35 17.90 4.34 21.73
CA GLU A 35 17.91 4.36 23.20
C GLU A 35 16.90 5.36 23.77
N SER A 36 16.74 6.51 23.12
CA SER A 36 15.85 7.59 23.59
C SER A 36 14.39 7.36 23.22
N ALA A 37 14.12 6.57 22.18
CA ALA A 37 12.78 6.20 21.81
C ALA A 37 12.33 5.00 22.65
N GLU A 38 11.54 5.28 23.69
CA GLU A 38 10.91 4.25 24.53
C GLU A 38 10.03 3.27 23.74
N LYS A 39 9.63 3.63 22.51
CA LYS A 39 8.78 2.84 21.64
C LYS A 39 9.27 2.88 20.19
N THR A 40 9.06 1.77 19.49
CA THR A 40 9.50 1.58 18.11
C THR A 40 8.84 2.55 17.12
N ASP A 41 7.60 2.98 17.37
CA ASP A 41 6.88 3.98 16.55
C ASP A 41 7.49 5.38 16.69
N ILE A 42 7.96 5.74 17.88
CA ILE A 42 8.67 7.00 18.13
C ILE A 42 10.00 7.01 17.39
N TYR A 43 10.76 5.90 17.49
CA TYR A 43 12.04 5.74 16.80
C TYR A 43 11.87 5.82 15.29
N SER A 44 10.96 5.03 14.72
CA SER A 44 10.80 4.94 13.26
C SER A 44 10.33 6.25 12.66
N PHE A 45 9.39 6.94 13.31
CA PHE A 45 8.93 8.24 12.88
C PHE A 45 10.03 9.31 13.03
N ALA A 46 10.78 9.32 14.13
CA ALA A 46 11.92 10.22 14.30
C ALA A 46 13.00 10.00 13.24
N MET A 47 13.39 8.75 12.96
CA MET A 47 14.39 8.42 11.95
C MET A 47 13.92 8.76 10.53
N SER A 48 12.64 8.58 10.24
CA SER A 48 12.04 9.02 8.97
C SER A 48 12.17 10.53 8.78
N LEU A 49 11.88 11.32 9.82
CA LEU A 49 12.03 12.77 9.80
C LEU A 49 13.50 13.19 9.65
N ILE A 50 14.41 12.58 10.42
CA ILE A 50 15.86 12.88 10.36
C ILE A 50 16.40 12.62 8.96
N ASN A 51 16.17 11.42 8.43
CA ASN A 51 16.67 11.04 7.11
C ASN A 51 16.04 11.87 6.00
N GLY A 52 14.73 12.12 6.09
CA GLY A 52 14.00 12.96 5.16
C GLY A 52 14.53 14.40 5.10
N CYS A 53 14.76 15.03 6.25
CA CYS A 53 15.39 16.35 6.32
C CYS A 53 16.80 16.35 5.73
N ARG A 54 17.61 15.32 6.00
CA ARG A 54 18.99 15.23 5.49
C ARG A 54 19.04 15.05 3.98
N SER A 55 18.23 14.15 3.43
CA SER A 55 18.18 13.90 1.99
C SER A 55 17.73 15.12 1.20
N ASN A 56 16.90 15.98 1.80
CA ASN A 56 16.35 17.17 1.15
C ASN A 56 16.96 18.48 1.68
N ILE A 57 18.09 18.42 2.41
CA ILE A 57 18.61 19.57 3.17
C ILE A 57 18.93 20.78 2.28
N LYS A 58 19.44 20.55 1.07
CA LYS A 58 19.77 21.61 0.10
C LYS A 58 18.51 22.35 -0.36
N GLU A 59 17.50 21.59 -0.78
CA GLU A 59 16.23 22.16 -1.22
C GLU A 59 15.56 22.91 -0.05
N ILE A 60 15.47 22.28 1.12
CA ILE A 60 14.86 22.87 2.31
C ILE A 60 15.52 24.21 2.65
N ASP A 61 16.85 24.26 2.69
CA ASP A 61 17.61 25.48 2.98
C ASP A 61 17.41 26.57 1.90
N GLU A 62 17.30 26.19 0.63
CA GLU A 62 16.98 27.11 -0.46
C GLU A 62 15.58 27.71 -0.30
N LYS A 63 14.58 26.90 0.06
CA LYS A 63 13.19 27.38 0.29
C LYS A 63 13.08 28.28 1.51
N ILE A 64 13.83 28.00 2.58
CA ILE A 64 13.90 28.88 3.76
C ILE A 64 14.54 30.21 3.38
N SER A 65 15.68 30.16 2.68
CA SER A 65 16.42 31.36 2.26
C SER A 65 15.58 32.28 1.35
N SER A 66 14.72 31.70 0.50
CA SER A 66 13.92 32.46 -0.47
C SER A 66 12.80 33.30 0.16
N VAL A 67 12.45 33.06 1.44
CA VAL A 67 11.38 33.76 2.17
C VAL A 67 11.89 34.60 3.35
N THR A 68 13.18 34.50 3.68
CA THR A 68 13.86 35.32 4.68
C THR A 68 14.49 36.55 4.02
N GLU A 69 13.90 37.73 4.19
CA GLU A 69 14.52 38.99 3.75
C GLU A 69 15.70 39.33 4.68
N HIS A 70 16.90 39.48 4.11
CA HIS A 70 18.12 39.92 4.80
C HIS A 70 18.71 38.99 5.88
N TRP A 71 18.22 37.76 6.03
CA TRP A 71 18.75 36.78 6.99
C TRP A 71 19.52 35.66 6.29
N GLU A 72 20.84 35.61 6.50
CA GLU A 72 21.62 34.43 6.14
C GLU A 72 21.26 33.29 7.10
N LEU A 73 20.87 32.12 6.58
CA LEU A 73 20.63 30.88 7.35
C LEU A 73 21.72 30.56 8.38
N ARG A 74 22.96 30.99 8.11
CA ARG A 74 24.14 30.83 8.98
C ARG A 74 24.08 31.65 10.27
N ARG A 75 23.27 32.72 10.31
CA ARG A 75 23.12 33.62 11.47
C ARG A 75 21.92 33.27 12.36
N MET A 76 21.14 32.27 11.98
CA MET A 76 20.02 31.76 12.78
C MET A 76 20.52 30.86 13.89
N ALA A 77 19.81 30.84 15.03
CA ALA A 77 20.06 29.86 16.07
C ALA A 77 19.93 28.45 15.47
N ILE A 78 20.91 27.57 15.75
CA ILE A 78 20.96 26.22 15.18
C ILE A 78 19.67 25.45 15.48
N ILE A 79 19.07 25.69 16.64
CA ILE A 79 17.79 25.09 17.02
C ILE A 79 16.63 25.59 16.14
N ASP A 80 16.51 26.90 15.91
CA ASP A 80 15.47 27.49 15.05
C ASP A 80 15.64 27.03 13.59
N LYS A 81 16.89 26.92 13.13
CA LYS A 81 17.21 26.40 11.81
C LYS A 81 16.73 24.95 11.65
N ASN A 82 17.01 24.08 12.61
CA ASN A 82 16.58 22.68 12.52
C ASN A 82 15.07 22.51 12.70
N ILE A 83 14.42 23.37 13.49
CA ILE A 83 12.94 23.41 13.60
C ILE A 83 12.32 23.83 12.27
N LEU A 84 12.86 24.86 11.61
CA LEU A 84 12.41 25.27 10.29
C LEU A 84 12.64 24.18 9.25
N ARG A 85 13.81 23.54 9.24
CA ARG A 85 14.10 22.44 8.31
C ARG A 85 13.12 21.27 8.48
N LEU A 86 12.83 20.90 9.72
CA LEU A 86 11.84 19.88 10.02
C LEU A 86 10.43 20.29 9.58
N GLY A 87 10.00 21.51 9.91
CA GLY A 87 8.69 22.03 9.53
C GLY A 87 8.51 22.12 8.02
N VAL A 88 9.53 22.59 7.30
CA VAL A 88 9.52 22.67 5.83
C VAL A 88 9.54 21.29 5.20
N TYR A 89 10.35 20.36 5.73
CA TYR A 89 10.34 18.98 5.28
C TYR A 89 8.93 18.38 5.41
N GLU A 90 8.29 18.56 6.56
CA GLU A 90 6.92 18.10 6.76
C GLU A 90 5.93 18.79 5.81
N LEU A 91 6.05 20.10 5.60
CA LEU A 91 5.15 20.85 4.73
C LEU A 91 5.24 20.47 3.25
N LEU A 92 6.44 20.16 2.77
CA LEU A 92 6.69 19.96 1.33
C LEU A 92 6.79 18.49 0.93
N HIS A 93 7.15 17.60 1.86
CA HIS A 93 7.45 16.20 1.56
C HIS A 93 6.64 15.20 2.39
N ARG A 94 5.84 15.64 3.38
CA ARG A 94 5.02 14.75 4.23
C ARG A 94 3.52 14.99 4.04
N ASN A 95 2.97 14.32 3.03
CA ASN A 95 1.54 14.37 2.73
C ASN A 95 0.66 13.68 3.80
N ASP A 96 1.27 12.88 4.69
CA ASP A 96 0.60 12.23 5.82
C ASP A 96 0.44 13.16 7.04
N ILE A 97 0.97 14.39 6.98
CA ILE A 97 0.91 15.36 8.07
C ILE A 97 0.20 16.62 7.56
N PRO A 98 -0.97 16.98 8.12
CA PRO A 98 -1.65 18.19 7.70
C PRO A 98 -0.76 19.43 7.89
N PRO A 99 -0.70 20.37 6.92
CA PRO A 99 0.20 21.53 7.00
C PRO A 99 0.07 22.34 8.30
N LYS A 100 -1.16 22.50 8.80
CA LYS A 100 -1.44 23.18 10.06
C LYS A 100 -0.83 22.46 11.27
N VAL A 101 -0.76 21.12 11.25
CA VAL A 101 -0.12 20.33 12.31
C VAL A 101 1.39 20.53 12.25
N SER A 102 2.01 20.47 11.06
CA SER A 102 3.45 20.71 10.90
C SER A 102 3.85 22.08 11.42
N ILE A 103 3.06 23.12 11.10
CA ILE A 103 3.28 24.49 11.58
C ILE A 103 3.09 24.59 13.10
N ASN A 104 1.99 24.07 13.64
CA ASN A 104 1.73 24.13 15.08
C ASN A 104 2.80 23.39 15.90
N GLU A 105 3.22 22.20 15.46
CA GLU A 105 4.25 21.41 16.14
C GLU A 105 5.61 22.13 16.09
N ALA A 106 5.97 22.73 14.94
CA ALA A 106 7.18 23.54 14.83
C ALA A 106 7.14 24.77 15.76
N ILE A 107 5.99 25.42 15.92
CA ILE A 107 5.82 26.55 16.85
C ILE A 107 6.00 26.11 18.29
N GLU A 108 5.40 24.98 18.69
CA GLU A 108 5.53 24.46 20.06
C GLU A 108 6.96 24.02 20.36
N LEU A 109 7.66 23.41 19.39
CA LEU A 109 9.09 23.10 19.50
C LEU A 109 9.94 24.37 19.67
N ALA A 110 9.63 25.42 18.91
CA ALA A 110 10.35 26.71 19.00
C ALA A 110 10.13 27.39 20.36
N LYS A 111 8.90 27.36 20.89
CA LYS A 111 8.60 27.87 22.24
C LYS A 111 9.31 27.07 23.32
N LYS A 112 9.44 25.74 23.13
CA LYS A 112 10.02 24.84 24.13
C LYS A 112 11.55 24.89 24.17
N TYR A 113 12.21 24.97 23.01
CA TYR A 113 13.66 24.76 22.90
C TYR A 113 14.46 25.99 22.47
N SER A 114 13.82 27.11 22.15
CA SER A 114 14.48 28.32 21.65
C SER A 114 14.12 29.58 22.45
N THR A 115 14.21 30.76 21.84
CA THR A 115 13.98 32.05 22.51
C THR A 115 12.49 32.40 22.63
N LYS A 116 12.15 33.35 23.50
CA LYS A 116 10.76 33.83 23.69
C LYS A 116 10.08 34.28 22.39
N ASN A 117 10.84 34.74 21.39
CA ASN A 117 10.29 35.24 20.13
C ASN A 117 10.35 34.21 18.99
N SER A 118 10.96 33.04 19.20
CA SER A 118 11.19 32.05 18.14
C SER A 118 9.90 31.43 17.62
N GLY A 119 8.86 31.26 18.45
CA GLY A 119 7.56 30.75 17.99
C GLY A 119 6.90 31.63 16.92
N THR A 120 6.89 32.95 17.12
CA THR A 120 6.33 33.91 16.16
C THR A 120 7.16 33.96 14.87
N PHE A 121 8.49 33.88 15.01
CA PHE A 121 9.42 33.83 13.88
C PHE A 121 9.20 32.58 13.02
N VAL A 122 9.17 31.39 13.65
CA VAL A 122 8.94 30.11 12.97
C VAL A 122 7.58 30.09 12.26
N ASN A 123 6.51 30.54 12.94
CA ASN A 123 5.19 30.66 12.31
C ASN A 123 5.25 31.53 11.04
N GLY A 124 5.86 32.71 11.12
CA GLY A 124 5.94 33.64 10.00
C GLY A 124 6.69 33.09 8.78
N ILE A 125 7.76 32.33 8.99
CA ILE A 125 8.52 31.70 7.89
C ILE A 125 7.74 30.53 7.29
N LEU A 126 7.21 29.62 8.12
CA LEU A 126 6.48 28.46 7.62
C LEU A 126 5.17 28.85 6.91
N ASP A 127 4.47 29.89 7.38
CA ASP A 127 3.29 30.44 6.69
C ASP A 127 3.66 30.97 5.29
N LYS A 128 4.79 31.68 5.16
CA LYS A 128 5.28 32.17 3.86
C LYS A 128 5.65 31.02 2.93
N ILE A 129 6.34 30.00 3.44
CA ILE A 129 6.72 28.82 2.67
C ILE A 129 5.47 28.06 2.21
N TYR A 130 4.52 27.82 3.11
CA TYR A 130 3.27 27.15 2.77
C TYR A 130 2.43 27.96 1.78
N THR A 131 2.45 29.29 1.86
CA THR A 131 1.74 30.14 0.90
C THR A 131 2.41 30.16 -0.48
N ARG A 132 3.74 30.08 -0.51
CA ARG A 132 4.54 30.21 -1.74
C ARG A 132 4.75 28.87 -2.47
N TYR A 133 4.91 27.79 -1.71
CA TYR A 133 5.29 26.47 -2.20
C TYR A 133 4.27 25.38 -1.82
N GLY A 134 3.34 25.67 -0.90
CA GLY A 134 2.17 24.84 -0.62
C GLY A 134 0.91 25.36 -1.32
N ASN A 135 -0.21 24.64 -1.19
CA ASN A 135 -1.46 24.90 -1.92
C ASN A 135 -2.25 26.17 -1.49
N GLY A 136 -1.66 27.08 -0.70
CA GLY A 136 -2.19 28.43 -0.45
C GLY A 136 -3.20 28.60 0.72
N LYS A 137 -2.92 29.61 1.57
CA LYS A 137 -3.68 30.22 2.71
C LYS A 137 -4.29 29.31 3.80
N LEU A 138 -3.67 29.35 4.98
CA LEU A 138 -4.29 28.98 6.26
C LEU A 138 -5.35 30.02 6.65
N LEU A 139 -6.61 29.57 6.80
CA LEU A 139 -7.69 30.40 7.31
C LEU A 139 -7.38 30.83 8.75
N LYS A 140 -7.21 32.14 8.96
CA LYS A 140 -7.08 32.77 10.27
C LYS A 140 -8.45 32.87 10.95
N ASP A 141 -8.44 32.56 12.24
CA ASP A 141 -9.47 32.86 13.25
C ASP A 141 -10.88 32.30 13.05
N THR A 142 -11.18 31.21 13.75
CA THR A 142 -12.49 31.04 14.38
C THR A 142 -12.33 30.46 15.78
N LYS A 143 -12.91 31.19 16.73
CA LYS A 143 -12.96 30.90 18.16
C LYS A 143 -13.64 29.56 18.42
N PHE A 144 -13.19 28.90 19.49
CA PHE A 144 -13.76 27.70 20.07
C PHE A 144 -15.30 27.68 20.07
N ILE A 145 -15.89 26.70 19.40
CA ILE A 145 -17.21 26.15 19.67
C ILE A 145 -17.02 24.61 19.64
N PRO A 146 -17.42 23.87 20.69
CA PRO A 146 -17.11 22.45 20.79
C PRO A 146 -18.11 21.56 20.05
N ILE A 147 -17.61 20.37 19.69
CA ILE A 147 -18.26 19.14 19.19
C ILE A 147 -18.09 18.91 17.67
N GLN A 148 -17.36 17.82 17.38
CA GLN A 148 -17.29 16.98 16.17
C GLN A 148 -17.41 17.68 14.80
N GLU A 149 -16.32 17.68 14.03
CA GLU A 149 -16.44 17.45 12.58
C GLU A 149 -15.14 16.90 11.99
N VAL A 150 -15.33 15.83 11.21
CA VAL A 150 -14.37 14.94 10.58
C VAL A 150 -13.68 15.72 9.45
N ALA A 151 -12.39 15.46 9.19
CA ALA A 151 -11.78 15.89 7.93
C ALA A 151 -12.70 15.44 6.77
N PRO A 152 -12.84 16.18 5.66
CA PRO A 152 -13.69 15.71 4.57
C PRO A 152 -13.18 14.31 4.19
N GLU A 153 -13.98 13.28 4.49
CA GLU A 153 -13.64 11.92 4.16
C GLU A 153 -13.37 11.89 2.66
N THR A 154 -12.29 11.23 2.25
CA THR A 154 -12.07 10.95 0.83
C THR A 154 -13.34 10.33 0.29
N ASP A 155 -13.99 10.99 -0.67
CA ASP A 155 -15.15 10.41 -1.33
C ASP A 155 -14.63 9.29 -2.23
N TYR A 156 -14.79 8.06 -1.76
CA TYR A 156 -14.40 6.87 -2.49
C TYR A 156 -15.38 6.52 -3.61
N GLY A 157 -16.58 7.12 -3.65
CA GLY A 157 -17.59 6.88 -4.68
C GLY A 157 -17.82 5.39 -4.98
N ASN A 158 -18.17 5.05 -6.22
CA ASN A 158 -18.24 3.65 -6.63
C ASN A 158 -16.82 3.07 -6.80
N SER A 159 -16.61 1.88 -6.25
CA SER A 159 -15.27 1.31 -6.09
C SER A 159 -15.19 -0.14 -6.60
N ASP A 160 -14.15 -0.47 -7.37
CA ASP A 160 -13.80 -1.85 -7.74
C ASP A 160 -12.49 -2.25 -7.04
N LEU A 161 -12.58 -3.09 -6.02
CA LEU A 161 -11.45 -3.39 -5.13
C LEU A 161 -10.70 -4.68 -5.48
N HIS A 162 -10.94 -5.27 -6.65
CA HIS A 162 -10.26 -6.52 -7.03
C HIS A 162 -9.95 -6.51 -8.52
N VAL A 163 -8.74 -6.05 -8.86
CA VAL A 163 -8.33 -5.81 -10.25
C VAL A 163 -6.89 -6.26 -10.44
N HIS A 164 -6.66 -7.14 -11.41
CA HIS A 164 -5.34 -7.64 -11.79
C HIS A 164 -4.82 -6.95 -13.06
N THR A 165 -3.51 -6.84 -13.14
CA THR A 165 -2.78 -6.25 -14.27
C THR A 165 -1.80 -7.28 -14.86
N ASN A 166 -1.10 -6.88 -15.91
CA ASN A 166 0.00 -7.66 -16.48
C ASN A 166 1.24 -7.77 -15.58
N TYR A 167 1.20 -7.19 -14.37
CA TYR A 167 2.18 -7.49 -13.31
C TYR A 167 1.86 -8.78 -12.55
N SER A 168 0.73 -9.42 -12.82
CA SER A 168 0.49 -10.81 -12.41
C SER A 168 -0.06 -11.61 -13.60
N ASP A 169 -1.33 -11.98 -13.60
CA ASP A 169 -1.98 -12.77 -14.64
C ASP A 169 -3.16 -12.04 -15.32
N GLY A 170 -3.32 -10.73 -15.11
CA GLY A 170 -4.13 -9.88 -15.98
C GLY A 170 -3.46 -9.62 -17.34
N THR A 171 -4.22 -9.12 -18.32
CA THR A 171 -3.67 -8.80 -19.65
C THR A 171 -3.43 -7.30 -19.90
N MET A 172 -4.05 -6.41 -19.12
CA MET A 172 -3.89 -4.97 -19.27
C MET A 172 -2.76 -4.42 -18.40
N SER A 173 -2.07 -3.38 -18.88
CA SER A 173 -1.10 -2.67 -18.04
C SER A 173 -1.81 -1.86 -16.95
N PRO A 174 -1.12 -1.51 -15.85
CA PRO A 174 -1.66 -0.65 -14.81
C PRO A 174 -2.20 0.69 -15.36
N GLU A 175 -1.53 1.28 -16.35
CA GLU A 175 -1.95 2.52 -16.99
C GLU A 175 -3.25 2.35 -17.77
N ALA A 176 -3.36 1.26 -18.54
CA ALA A 176 -4.57 0.94 -19.28
C ALA A 176 -5.76 0.67 -18.35
N VAL A 177 -5.52 0.01 -17.21
CA VAL A 177 -6.53 -0.21 -16.16
C VAL A 177 -7.00 1.12 -15.58
N VAL A 178 -6.09 2.06 -15.29
CA VAL A 178 -6.43 3.41 -14.80
C VAL A 178 -7.28 4.17 -15.81
N ASP A 179 -6.89 4.17 -17.09
CA ASP A 179 -7.67 4.86 -18.14
C ASP A 179 -9.06 4.24 -18.32
N GLU A 180 -9.15 2.91 -18.27
CA GLU A 180 -10.43 2.22 -18.39
C GLU A 180 -11.35 2.50 -17.18
N ALA A 181 -10.82 2.51 -15.96
CA ALA A 181 -11.59 2.87 -14.77
C ALA A 181 -12.16 4.29 -14.84
N ILE A 182 -11.36 5.26 -15.33
CA ILE A 182 -11.81 6.65 -15.55
C ILE A 182 -12.87 6.70 -16.64
N ARG A 183 -12.66 5.98 -17.75
CA ARG A 183 -13.63 5.91 -18.87
C ARG A 183 -14.98 5.37 -18.41
N LEU A 184 -14.97 4.41 -17.49
CA LEU A 184 -16.17 3.82 -16.88
C LEU A 184 -16.80 4.69 -15.77
N GLY A 185 -16.15 5.80 -15.39
CA GLY A 185 -16.65 6.71 -14.37
C GLY A 185 -16.56 6.17 -12.95
N ILE A 186 -15.67 5.21 -12.69
CA ILE A 186 -15.42 4.66 -11.35
C ILE A 186 -14.58 5.67 -10.56
N SER A 187 -14.90 5.84 -9.28
CA SER A 187 -14.19 6.80 -8.42
C SER A 187 -12.97 6.19 -7.75
N THR A 188 -12.97 4.88 -7.50
CA THR A 188 -11.88 4.19 -6.81
C THR A 188 -11.61 2.81 -7.39
N ILE A 189 -10.34 2.46 -7.54
CA ILE A 189 -9.90 1.07 -7.80
C ILE A 189 -8.85 0.62 -6.79
N SER A 190 -8.69 -0.70 -6.64
CA SER A 190 -7.51 -1.28 -6.00
C SER A 190 -6.84 -2.24 -6.98
N ILE A 191 -5.55 -2.03 -7.23
CA ILE A 191 -4.73 -3.01 -7.94
C ILE A 191 -4.34 -4.10 -6.94
N THR A 192 -4.65 -5.36 -7.25
CA THR A 192 -4.52 -6.50 -6.34
C THR A 192 -3.80 -7.66 -6.99
N ASP A 193 -2.74 -7.38 -7.75
CA ASP A 193 -1.93 -8.38 -8.42
C ASP A 193 -1.46 -9.51 -7.50
N HIS A 194 -1.39 -10.73 -8.04
CA HIS A 194 -0.94 -11.90 -7.29
C HIS A 194 0.53 -11.85 -6.85
N ASP A 195 0.74 -11.85 -5.53
CA ASP A 195 2.06 -11.86 -4.88
C ASP A 195 3.04 -10.80 -5.41
N THR A 196 2.55 -9.61 -5.76
CA THR A 196 3.40 -8.47 -6.14
C THR A 196 2.69 -7.15 -5.87
N VAL A 197 3.46 -6.08 -5.72
CA VAL A 197 2.96 -4.69 -5.58
C VAL A 197 3.46 -3.77 -6.70
N GLU A 198 4.23 -4.30 -7.66
CA GLU A 198 4.82 -3.50 -8.73
C GLU A 198 3.76 -2.81 -9.62
N GLY A 199 2.62 -3.48 -9.85
CA GLY A 199 1.48 -2.90 -10.56
C GLY A 199 0.87 -1.70 -9.84
N VAL A 200 0.88 -1.70 -8.50
CA VAL A 200 0.43 -0.56 -7.68
C VAL A 200 1.31 0.67 -7.90
N VAL A 201 2.63 0.49 -7.92
CA VAL A 201 3.59 1.60 -8.12
C VAL A 201 3.31 2.30 -9.45
N ALA A 202 3.20 1.52 -10.53
CA ALA A 202 2.92 2.03 -11.86
C ALA A 202 1.53 2.70 -11.94
N ALA A 203 0.49 2.07 -11.39
CA ALA A 203 -0.86 2.64 -11.36
C ALA A 203 -0.91 3.97 -10.60
N CYS A 204 -0.34 4.03 -9.40
CA CYS A 204 -0.33 5.25 -8.56
C CYS A 204 0.44 6.38 -9.23
N GLN A 205 1.60 6.10 -9.84
CA GLN A 205 2.38 7.11 -10.56
C GLN A 205 1.60 7.66 -11.76
N TYR A 206 0.96 6.78 -12.55
CA TYR A 206 0.21 7.19 -13.73
C TYR A 206 -1.13 7.87 -13.40
N GLY A 207 -1.76 7.47 -12.30
CA GLY A 207 -3.00 8.04 -11.79
C GLY A 207 -2.83 9.38 -11.08
N GLN A 208 -1.60 9.81 -10.78
CA GLN A 208 -1.35 11.06 -10.07
C GLN A 208 -1.94 12.26 -10.84
N GLY A 209 -2.83 13.01 -10.17
CA GLY A 209 -3.51 14.17 -10.78
C GLY A 209 -4.72 13.82 -11.65
N LYS A 210 -5.06 12.53 -11.80
CA LYS A 210 -6.31 12.09 -12.43
C LYS A 210 -7.43 12.00 -11.40
N ASN A 211 -8.68 12.07 -11.86
CA ASN A 211 -9.87 11.96 -11.01
C ASN A 211 -10.20 10.48 -10.70
N LEU A 212 -9.26 9.76 -10.09
CA LEU A 212 -9.42 8.36 -9.69
C LEU A 212 -8.61 8.10 -8.42
N ASN A 213 -9.24 7.56 -7.39
CA ASN A 213 -8.54 7.06 -6.21
C ASN A 213 -7.97 5.68 -6.51
N ILE A 214 -6.69 5.46 -6.21
CA ILE A 214 -6.03 4.16 -6.34
C ILE A 214 -5.61 3.72 -4.94
N ILE A 215 -6.22 2.64 -4.46
CA ILE A 215 -5.89 2.03 -3.18
C ILE A 215 -4.73 1.05 -3.41
N PRO A 216 -3.60 1.19 -2.68
CA PRO A 216 -2.56 0.19 -2.69
C PRO A 216 -3.11 -1.14 -2.18
N GLY A 217 -2.99 -2.19 -2.99
CA GLY A 217 -3.41 -3.53 -2.62
C GLY A 217 -2.53 -4.62 -3.21
N LEU A 218 -2.82 -5.86 -2.82
CA LEU A 218 -2.25 -7.08 -3.41
C LEU A 218 -3.16 -8.26 -3.10
N GLU A 219 -3.01 -9.34 -3.84
CA GLU A 219 -3.62 -10.63 -3.49
C GLU A 219 -2.52 -11.64 -3.16
N LEU A 220 -2.41 -12.02 -1.88
CA LEU A 220 -1.48 -13.04 -1.45
C LEU A 220 -2.08 -14.43 -1.64
N SER A 221 -1.37 -15.27 -2.39
CA SER A 221 -1.70 -16.69 -2.41
C SER A 221 -1.27 -17.33 -1.10
N SER A 222 -2.22 -17.95 -0.41
CA SER A 222 -1.95 -18.78 0.76
C SER A 222 -2.47 -20.20 0.57
N TYR A 223 -1.93 -21.16 1.31
CA TYR A 223 -2.35 -22.55 1.24
C TYR A 223 -2.80 -23.06 2.60
N LEU A 224 -4.02 -23.59 2.63
CA LEU A 224 -4.57 -24.30 3.77
C LEU A 224 -5.05 -25.65 3.27
N SER A 225 -4.27 -26.69 3.57
CA SER A 225 -4.50 -28.03 3.05
C SER A 225 -5.98 -28.44 3.14
N PRO A 226 -6.57 -28.99 2.07
CA PRO A 226 -5.95 -29.30 0.78
C PRO A 226 -6.03 -28.21 -0.33
N LEU A 227 -6.48 -26.97 -0.08
CA LEU A 227 -6.67 -25.97 -1.16
C LEU A 227 -6.04 -24.61 -0.88
N GLU A 228 -5.89 -23.84 -1.95
CA GLU A 228 -5.48 -22.43 -1.91
C GLU A 228 -6.60 -21.56 -1.32
N VAL A 229 -6.20 -20.59 -0.51
CA VAL A 229 -7.04 -19.52 0.04
C VAL A 229 -6.34 -18.22 -0.29
N HIS A 230 -7.04 -17.26 -0.86
CA HIS A 230 -6.44 -15.98 -1.20
C HIS A 230 -6.84 -14.91 -0.19
N ILE A 231 -5.86 -14.11 0.20
CA ILE A 231 -6.04 -13.01 1.13
C ILE A 231 -5.68 -11.72 0.41
N LEU A 232 -6.68 -10.87 0.22
CA LEU A 232 -6.52 -9.51 -0.29
C LEU A 232 -5.97 -8.62 0.82
N GLY A 233 -4.98 -7.80 0.48
CA GLY A 233 -4.50 -6.72 1.33
C GLY A 233 -4.89 -5.37 0.73
N TYR A 234 -5.44 -4.49 1.56
CA TYR A 234 -5.80 -3.12 1.17
C TYR A 234 -5.09 -2.09 2.04
N PHE A 235 -4.82 -0.90 1.48
CA PHE A 235 -4.11 0.19 2.16
C PHE A 235 -2.77 -0.25 2.74
N ILE A 236 -2.10 -1.16 2.05
CA ILE A 236 -0.78 -1.69 2.45
C ILE A 236 0.30 -0.63 2.27
N ASP A 237 1.27 -0.62 3.18
CA ASP A 237 2.57 0.01 2.95
C ASP A 237 3.39 -0.88 2.01
N ILE A 238 3.40 -0.51 0.74
CA ILE A 238 4.15 -1.23 -0.30
C ILE A 238 5.67 -1.18 -0.08
N HIS A 239 6.19 -0.32 0.80
CA HIS A 239 7.62 -0.26 1.14
C HIS A 239 7.97 -1.03 2.42
N ASN A 240 7.00 -1.73 3.03
CA ASN A 240 7.24 -2.55 4.20
C ASN A 240 8.30 -3.63 3.92
N VAL A 241 9.37 -3.66 4.72
CA VAL A 241 10.53 -4.52 4.51
C VAL A 241 10.18 -6.01 4.59
N SER A 242 9.31 -6.41 5.53
CA SER A 242 8.86 -7.80 5.67
C SER A 242 8.07 -8.25 4.44
N LEU A 243 7.12 -7.42 4.00
CA LEU A 243 6.33 -7.66 2.79
C LEU A 243 7.23 -7.83 1.58
N GLN A 244 8.09 -6.85 1.29
CA GLN A 244 9.02 -6.86 0.16
C GLN A 244 9.92 -8.10 0.14
N LYS A 245 10.45 -8.50 1.30
CA LYS A 245 11.26 -9.72 1.43
C LYS A 245 10.48 -10.97 1.06
N ILE A 246 9.25 -11.11 1.55
CA ILE A 246 8.41 -12.28 1.27
C ILE A 246 7.97 -12.33 -0.20
N LEU A 247 7.59 -11.19 -0.80
CA LEU A 247 7.23 -11.11 -2.21
C LEU A 247 8.40 -11.52 -3.12
N LYS A 248 9.63 -11.10 -2.79
CA LYS A 248 10.83 -11.54 -3.51
C LYS A 248 11.02 -13.06 -3.45
N VAL A 249 10.88 -13.66 -2.28
CA VAL A 249 11.00 -15.13 -2.11
C VAL A 249 9.90 -15.84 -2.91
N ALA A 250 8.66 -15.35 -2.84
CA ALA A 250 7.53 -15.91 -3.59
C ALA A 250 7.77 -15.84 -5.11
N HIS A 251 8.35 -14.74 -5.61
CA HIS A 251 8.72 -14.60 -7.02
C HIS A 251 9.78 -15.63 -7.43
N GLU A 252 10.87 -15.78 -6.66
CA GLU A 252 11.92 -16.76 -6.93
C GLU A 252 11.39 -18.21 -6.94
N ASP A 253 10.47 -18.53 -6.04
CA ASP A 253 9.84 -19.86 -5.97
C ASP A 253 8.86 -20.09 -7.14
N ARG A 254 8.16 -19.05 -7.60
CA ARG A 254 7.34 -19.11 -8.82
C ARG A 254 8.20 -19.39 -10.05
N LEU A 255 9.36 -18.76 -10.20
CA LEU A 255 10.30 -19.05 -11.30
C LEU A 255 10.70 -20.52 -11.29
N LYS A 256 11.22 -21.03 -10.17
CA LYS A 256 11.61 -22.45 -10.02
C LYS A 256 10.45 -23.38 -10.35
N ARG A 257 9.23 -23.02 -9.94
CA ARG A 257 8.02 -23.79 -10.20
C ARG A 257 7.67 -23.85 -11.69
N ILE A 258 7.86 -22.77 -12.46
CA ILE A 258 7.65 -22.80 -13.92
C ILE A 258 8.57 -23.83 -14.58
N TYR A 259 9.88 -23.82 -14.26
CA TYR A 259 10.81 -24.81 -14.78
C TYR A 259 10.39 -26.24 -14.43
N ALA A 260 9.99 -26.48 -13.18
CA ALA A 260 9.53 -27.79 -12.75
C ALA A 260 8.24 -28.26 -13.46
N ILE A 261 7.30 -27.36 -13.73
CA ILE A 261 6.08 -27.68 -14.49
C ILE A 261 6.45 -28.02 -15.94
N ALA A 262 7.31 -27.22 -16.58
CA ALA A 262 7.75 -27.45 -17.96
C ALA A 262 8.49 -28.80 -18.10
N GLU A 263 9.32 -29.19 -17.13
CA GLU A 263 9.95 -30.51 -17.14
C GLU A 263 8.94 -31.65 -17.07
N LYS A 264 7.92 -31.53 -16.21
CA LYS A 264 6.83 -32.52 -16.15
C LYS A 264 6.05 -32.60 -17.47
N LEU A 265 5.74 -31.45 -18.08
CA LEU A 265 5.06 -31.38 -19.37
C LEU A 265 5.87 -32.06 -20.48
N ARG A 266 7.19 -31.83 -20.52
CA ARG A 266 8.08 -32.50 -21.47
C ARG A 266 8.03 -34.03 -21.34
N GLY A 267 7.96 -34.54 -20.11
CA GLY A 267 7.76 -35.97 -19.84
C GLY A 267 6.41 -36.53 -20.35
N LEU A 268 5.45 -35.66 -20.63
CA LEU A 268 4.15 -35.99 -21.22
C LEU A 268 4.07 -35.69 -22.73
N HIS A 269 5.22 -35.42 -23.37
CA HIS A 269 5.32 -35.02 -24.77
C HIS A 269 4.61 -33.67 -25.09
N VAL A 270 4.50 -32.80 -24.09
CA VAL A 270 4.05 -31.41 -24.23
C VAL A 270 5.27 -30.52 -24.06
N ASP A 271 5.85 -30.08 -25.17
CA ASP A 271 7.06 -29.27 -25.14
C ASP A 271 6.70 -27.78 -25.08
N VAL A 272 7.02 -27.18 -23.94
CA VAL A 272 6.83 -25.76 -23.67
C VAL A 272 8.15 -25.21 -23.13
N ASP A 273 8.63 -24.12 -23.72
CA ASP A 273 9.85 -23.47 -23.27
C ASP A 273 9.55 -22.63 -22.01
N PRO A 274 10.21 -22.90 -20.87
CA PRO A 274 10.13 -22.01 -19.71
C PRO A 274 10.37 -20.54 -20.06
N GLN A 275 11.29 -20.26 -20.99
CA GLN A 275 11.63 -18.88 -21.33
C GLN A 275 10.51 -18.16 -22.07
N GLU A 276 9.73 -18.87 -22.87
CA GLU A 276 8.52 -18.33 -23.50
C GLU A 276 7.47 -17.99 -22.43
N ILE A 277 7.26 -18.88 -21.46
CA ILE A 277 6.32 -18.67 -20.34
C ILE A 277 6.73 -17.43 -19.53
N LEU A 278 8.02 -17.27 -19.25
CA LEU A 278 8.55 -16.10 -18.53
C LEU A 278 8.45 -14.82 -19.36
N THR A 279 8.67 -14.91 -20.68
CA THR A 279 8.50 -13.77 -21.59
C THR A 279 7.06 -13.31 -21.64
N LEU A 280 6.11 -14.25 -21.63
CA LEU A 280 4.68 -13.97 -21.60
C LEU A 280 4.25 -13.32 -20.28
N ALA A 281 4.82 -13.74 -19.14
CA ALA A 281 4.60 -13.09 -17.85
C ALA A 281 5.24 -11.69 -17.78
N GLY A 282 6.23 -11.40 -18.63
CA GLY A 282 6.85 -10.08 -18.75
C GLY A 282 7.50 -9.62 -17.44
N LYS A 283 7.07 -8.44 -16.95
CA LYS A 283 7.50 -7.89 -15.66
C LYS A 283 6.71 -8.44 -14.47
N GLY A 284 5.72 -9.29 -14.72
CA GLY A 284 4.78 -9.77 -13.74
C GLY A 284 5.18 -11.06 -13.02
N SER A 285 4.30 -11.49 -12.13
CA SER A 285 4.41 -12.71 -11.33
C SER A 285 4.02 -13.94 -12.17
N PRO A 286 4.99 -14.80 -12.58
CA PRO A 286 4.69 -15.93 -13.43
C PRO A 286 3.88 -17.00 -12.68
N GLY A 287 3.06 -17.76 -13.42
CA GLY A 287 2.05 -18.63 -12.82
C GLY A 287 1.47 -19.64 -13.81
N ARG A 288 0.56 -20.50 -13.32
CA ARG A 288 -0.08 -21.55 -14.13
C ARG A 288 -0.88 -20.99 -15.31
N MET A 289 -1.48 -19.81 -15.15
CA MET A 289 -2.18 -19.12 -16.24
C MET A 289 -1.27 -18.94 -17.46
N HIS A 290 -0.04 -18.47 -17.26
CA HIS A 290 0.95 -18.32 -18.33
C HIS A 290 1.34 -19.66 -18.97
N VAL A 291 1.49 -20.72 -18.16
CA VAL A 291 1.74 -22.07 -18.68
C VAL A 291 0.56 -22.57 -19.52
N ALA A 292 -0.67 -22.40 -19.03
CA ALA A 292 -1.88 -22.80 -19.73
C ALA A 292 -2.03 -22.10 -21.08
N GLU A 293 -1.68 -20.82 -21.13
CA GLU A 293 -1.70 -20.01 -22.34
C GLU A 293 -0.68 -20.50 -23.38
N VAL A 294 0.55 -20.84 -22.96
CA VAL A 294 1.56 -21.42 -23.87
C VAL A 294 1.14 -22.81 -24.38
N ILE A 295 0.62 -23.68 -23.50
CA ILE A 295 0.07 -25.00 -23.89
C ILE A 295 -1.02 -24.83 -24.96
N TRP A 296 -1.93 -23.87 -24.76
CA TRP A 296 -3.00 -23.57 -25.70
C TRP A 296 -2.48 -22.99 -27.02
N LYS A 297 -1.56 -22.01 -26.98
CA LYS A 297 -0.95 -21.40 -28.17
C LYS A 297 -0.19 -22.41 -29.03
N HIS A 298 0.43 -23.42 -28.41
CA HIS A 298 1.10 -24.51 -29.12
C HIS A 298 0.15 -25.59 -29.65
N GLY A 299 -1.16 -25.46 -29.43
CA GLY A 299 -2.18 -26.38 -29.97
C GLY A 299 -2.32 -27.70 -29.22
N TYR A 300 -1.75 -27.84 -28.02
CA TYR A 300 -1.89 -29.04 -27.19
C TYR A 300 -3.28 -29.17 -26.53
N CYS A 301 -4.00 -28.05 -26.46
CA CYS A 301 -5.36 -27.90 -25.95
C CYS A 301 -6.12 -26.88 -26.82
N ASN A 302 -7.45 -26.99 -26.87
CA ASN A 302 -8.31 -26.07 -27.63
C ASN A 302 -8.66 -24.79 -26.84
N THR A 303 -8.56 -24.85 -25.51
CA THR A 303 -8.85 -23.74 -24.61
C THR A 303 -7.85 -23.69 -23.44
N ILE A 304 -7.71 -22.52 -22.83
CA ILE A 304 -6.92 -22.34 -21.59
C ILE A 304 -7.46 -23.25 -20.47
N LEU A 305 -8.80 -23.36 -20.35
CA LEU A 305 -9.45 -24.22 -19.34
C LEU A 305 -9.08 -25.70 -19.54
N GLU A 306 -9.01 -26.16 -20.79
CA GLU A 306 -8.57 -27.51 -21.10
C GLU A 306 -7.13 -27.75 -20.61
N SER A 307 -6.21 -26.79 -20.80
CA SER A 307 -4.84 -26.88 -20.27
C SER A 307 -4.79 -27.11 -18.76
N PHE A 308 -5.66 -26.44 -17.99
CA PHE A 308 -5.80 -26.67 -16.54
C PHE A 308 -6.33 -28.07 -16.24
N SER A 309 -7.44 -28.46 -16.84
CA SER A 309 -8.07 -29.76 -16.57
C SER A 309 -7.20 -30.95 -16.94
N LYS A 310 -6.41 -30.82 -18.02
CA LYS A 310 -5.64 -31.91 -18.62
C LYS A 310 -4.25 -32.06 -18.01
N TYR A 311 -3.59 -30.95 -17.67
CA TYR A 311 -2.16 -30.97 -17.32
C TYR A 311 -1.80 -30.35 -15.97
N ILE A 312 -2.21 -29.11 -15.71
CA ILE A 312 -1.57 -28.27 -14.66
C ILE A 312 -2.48 -27.88 -13.48
N GLY A 313 -3.75 -28.30 -13.50
CA GLY A 313 -4.68 -28.15 -12.37
C GLY A 313 -4.21 -28.92 -11.14
N ASP A 314 -4.89 -28.76 -10.00
CA ASP A 314 -4.44 -29.32 -8.71
C ASP A 314 -4.33 -30.86 -8.67
N HIS A 315 -5.00 -31.53 -9.60
CA HIS A 315 -4.94 -32.99 -9.79
C HIS A 315 -4.28 -33.39 -11.11
N GLY A 316 -3.70 -32.42 -11.84
CA GLY A 316 -3.09 -32.63 -13.14
C GLY A 316 -1.72 -33.32 -13.04
N PRO A 317 -1.30 -34.07 -14.08
CA PRO A 317 -0.04 -34.81 -14.08
C PRO A 317 1.20 -33.90 -14.00
N ALA A 318 1.10 -32.67 -14.49
CA ALA A 318 2.16 -31.66 -14.43
C ALA A 318 2.02 -30.69 -13.24
N TYR A 319 1.14 -30.98 -12.28
CA TYR A 319 1.01 -30.16 -11.08
C TYR A 319 2.31 -30.17 -10.27
N VAL A 320 2.77 -28.98 -9.90
CA VAL A 320 3.84 -28.77 -8.93
C VAL A 320 3.25 -27.96 -7.78
N PRO A 321 3.36 -28.40 -6.52
CA PRO A 321 2.85 -27.63 -5.39
C PRO A 321 3.61 -26.31 -5.28
N LYS A 322 2.87 -25.25 -4.95
CA LYS A 322 3.46 -23.94 -4.66
C LYS A 322 4.00 -23.96 -3.23
N LYS A 323 5.20 -23.42 -3.01
CA LYS A 323 5.62 -23.01 -1.66
C LYS A 323 4.96 -21.67 -1.40
N THR A 324 4.04 -21.63 -0.45
CA THR A 324 3.19 -20.47 -0.20
C THR A 324 3.02 -20.29 1.30
N LEU A 325 2.65 -19.07 1.68
CA LEU A 325 2.29 -18.72 3.05
C LEU A 325 1.10 -19.55 3.51
N THR A 326 1.02 -19.81 4.81
CA THR A 326 -0.26 -20.16 5.43
C THR A 326 -1.19 -18.93 5.43
N PRO A 327 -2.53 -19.09 5.50
CA PRO A 327 -3.43 -17.94 5.60
C PRO A 327 -3.13 -17.05 6.80
N GLN A 328 -2.70 -17.64 7.93
CA GLN A 328 -2.25 -16.90 9.10
C GLN A 328 -1.09 -15.97 8.74
N GLN A 329 -0.03 -16.50 8.12
CA GLN A 329 1.14 -15.71 7.73
C GLN A 329 0.77 -14.62 6.71
N ALA A 330 -0.14 -14.89 5.78
CA ALA A 330 -0.61 -13.88 4.82
C ALA A 330 -1.35 -12.73 5.52
N ILE A 331 -2.24 -13.05 6.47
CA ILE A 331 -2.96 -12.06 7.27
C ILE A 331 -2.00 -11.24 8.14
N GLU A 332 -1.06 -11.90 8.82
CA GLU A 332 -0.05 -11.25 9.66
C GLU A 332 0.82 -10.30 8.81
N LEU A 333 1.27 -10.74 7.65
CA LEU A 333 2.10 -9.95 6.74
C LEU A 333 1.39 -8.68 6.25
N ILE A 334 0.12 -8.79 5.85
CA ILE A 334 -0.70 -7.63 5.44
C ILE A 334 -0.86 -6.64 6.60
N ARG A 335 -1.11 -7.16 7.81
CA ARG A 335 -1.27 -6.33 9.01
C ARG A 335 0.03 -5.68 9.47
N GLU A 336 1.16 -6.36 9.31
CA GLU A 336 2.50 -5.80 9.53
C GLU A 336 2.81 -4.68 8.55
N ALA A 337 2.35 -4.80 7.30
CA ALA A 337 2.37 -3.74 6.30
C ALA A 337 1.32 -2.64 6.55
N GLY A 338 0.63 -2.63 7.69
CA GLY A 338 -0.34 -1.60 8.07
C GLY A 338 -1.68 -1.66 7.34
N GLY A 339 -1.85 -2.64 6.45
CA GLY A 339 -3.06 -2.81 5.65
C GLY A 339 -4.14 -3.63 6.35
N VAL A 340 -5.21 -3.88 5.60
CA VAL A 340 -6.40 -4.62 6.04
C VAL A 340 -6.48 -5.93 5.28
N ALA A 341 -6.45 -7.05 6.00
CA ALA A 341 -6.53 -8.38 5.43
C ALA A 341 -7.99 -8.81 5.21
N VAL A 342 -8.30 -9.23 3.98
CA VAL A 342 -9.65 -9.55 3.50
C VAL A 342 -9.66 -10.91 2.81
N LEU A 343 -10.62 -11.77 3.14
CA LEU A 343 -10.77 -13.07 2.48
C LEU A 343 -11.38 -12.87 1.07
N ALA A 344 -10.65 -13.27 0.03
CA ALA A 344 -11.09 -13.16 -1.36
C ALA A 344 -12.10 -14.25 -1.75
N HIS A 345 -13.10 -13.86 -2.52
CA HIS A 345 -14.09 -14.69 -3.22
C HIS A 345 -14.44 -16.02 -2.53
N PRO A 346 -14.90 -16.01 -1.26
CA PRO A 346 -15.13 -17.22 -0.48
C PRO A 346 -16.20 -18.14 -1.11
N GLY A 347 -17.07 -17.61 -1.97
CA GLY A 347 -18.05 -18.41 -2.72
C GLY A 347 -17.44 -19.36 -3.74
N LEU A 348 -16.25 -19.05 -4.26
CA LEU A 348 -15.51 -19.94 -5.15
C LEU A 348 -14.82 -21.07 -4.40
N THR A 349 -14.22 -20.78 -3.24
CA THR A 349 -13.48 -21.77 -2.45
C THR A 349 -14.40 -22.67 -1.62
N GLN A 350 -15.59 -22.18 -1.26
CA GLN A 350 -16.59 -22.88 -0.44
C GLN A 350 -16.04 -23.42 0.90
N ARG A 351 -15.10 -22.67 1.50
CA ARG A 351 -14.40 -23.03 2.75
C ARG A 351 -14.83 -22.24 3.97
N ASP A 352 -16.12 -22.00 4.13
CA ASP A 352 -16.66 -21.22 5.24
C ASP A 352 -16.19 -21.63 6.63
N HIS A 353 -15.90 -22.92 6.84
CA HIS A 353 -15.44 -23.46 8.11
C HIS A 353 -14.10 -22.84 8.58
N VAL A 354 -13.26 -22.33 7.67
CA VAL A 354 -11.96 -21.75 8.04
C VAL A 354 -12.08 -20.30 8.49
N ILE A 355 -13.19 -19.63 8.18
CA ILE A 355 -13.35 -18.18 8.40
C ILE A 355 -13.16 -17.82 9.87
N GLU A 356 -13.68 -18.64 10.79
CA GLU A 356 -13.54 -18.39 12.23
C GLU A 356 -12.06 -18.38 12.66
N ASP A 357 -11.25 -19.30 12.13
CA ASP A 357 -9.82 -19.36 12.45
C ASP A 357 -9.07 -18.20 11.80
N LEU A 358 -9.44 -17.82 10.56
CA LEU A 358 -8.89 -16.62 9.93
C LEU A 358 -9.19 -15.36 10.75
N VAL A 359 -10.39 -15.23 11.32
CA VAL A 359 -10.74 -14.15 12.25
C VAL A 359 -9.82 -14.15 13.47
N LYS A 360 -9.53 -15.33 14.06
CA LYS A 360 -8.57 -15.45 15.18
C LYS A 360 -7.15 -15.03 14.79
N TYR A 361 -6.73 -15.28 13.55
CA TYR A 361 -5.45 -14.80 13.01
C TYR A 361 -5.46 -13.30 12.68
N GLY A 362 -6.62 -12.64 12.77
CA GLY A 362 -6.76 -11.22 12.59
C GLY A 362 -7.29 -10.80 11.22
N LEU A 363 -8.02 -11.66 10.52
CA LEU A 363 -8.80 -11.26 9.33
C LEU A 363 -9.76 -10.11 9.69
N GLN A 364 -9.87 -9.12 8.80
CA GLN A 364 -10.61 -7.88 9.07
C GLN A 364 -11.72 -7.59 8.05
N GLY A 365 -11.76 -8.32 6.94
CA GLY A 365 -12.84 -8.21 5.97
C GLY A 365 -13.09 -9.51 5.19
N ILE A 366 -14.15 -9.49 4.41
CA ILE A 366 -14.56 -10.58 3.52
C ILE A 366 -15.16 -10.00 2.24
N GLU A 367 -14.77 -10.58 1.09
CA GLU A 367 -15.32 -10.21 -0.20
C GLU A 367 -16.72 -10.81 -0.35
N VAL A 368 -17.73 -9.95 -0.24
CA VAL A 368 -19.13 -10.36 -0.30
C VAL A 368 -19.66 -10.25 -1.71
N TYR A 369 -19.33 -9.16 -2.41
CA TYR A 369 -19.80 -8.90 -3.76
C TYR A 369 -18.73 -9.34 -4.75
N TYR A 370 -19.07 -10.32 -5.58
CA TYR A 370 -18.17 -10.93 -6.55
C TYR A 370 -19.00 -11.43 -7.76
N PRO A 371 -18.48 -11.45 -9.00
CA PRO A 371 -19.29 -11.72 -10.19
C PRO A 371 -20.11 -13.01 -10.18
N SER A 372 -19.56 -14.09 -9.59
CA SER A 372 -20.24 -15.39 -9.51
C SER A 372 -21.07 -15.58 -8.23
N HIS A 373 -21.06 -14.63 -7.29
CA HIS A 373 -21.85 -14.75 -6.06
C HIS A 373 -23.34 -14.49 -6.35
N THR A 374 -24.16 -15.53 -6.16
CA THR A 374 -25.63 -15.41 -6.22
C THR A 374 -26.17 -14.55 -5.08
N PRO A 375 -27.42 -14.05 -5.15
CA PRO A 375 -28.04 -13.32 -4.04
C PRO A 375 -28.04 -14.10 -2.72
N GLN A 376 -28.15 -15.43 -2.78
CA GLN A 376 -28.06 -16.32 -1.62
C GLN A 376 -26.65 -16.32 -1.04
N THR A 377 -25.62 -16.40 -1.89
CA THR A 377 -24.21 -16.32 -1.50
C THR A 377 -23.87 -14.96 -0.87
N VAL A 378 -24.33 -13.85 -1.47
CA VAL A 378 -24.18 -12.49 -0.91
C VAL A 378 -24.82 -12.40 0.47
N LYS A 379 -26.08 -12.85 0.61
CA LYS A 379 -26.80 -12.84 1.90
C LYS A 379 -26.08 -13.67 2.97
N LYS A 380 -25.48 -14.79 2.58
CA LYS A 380 -24.69 -15.67 3.46
C LYS A 380 -23.43 -14.95 3.96
N TYR A 381 -22.65 -14.35 3.08
CA TYR A 381 -21.42 -13.66 3.49
C TYR A 381 -21.66 -12.33 4.22
N LEU A 382 -22.77 -11.62 3.94
CA LEU A 382 -23.20 -10.50 4.78
C LEU A 382 -23.47 -10.94 6.23
N LYS A 383 -24.14 -12.07 6.44
CA LYS A 383 -24.37 -12.61 7.79
C LYS A 383 -23.06 -12.99 8.49
N ILE A 384 -22.12 -13.58 7.77
CA ILE A 384 -20.79 -13.93 8.30
C ILE A 384 -20.03 -12.65 8.67
N ALA A 385 -20.07 -11.63 7.79
CA ALA A 385 -19.44 -10.34 8.05
C ALA A 385 -20.01 -9.67 9.31
N MET A 386 -21.33 -9.68 9.48
CA MET A 386 -21.97 -9.17 10.70
C MET A 386 -21.62 -10.00 11.94
N LYS A 387 -21.57 -11.34 11.83
CA LYS A 387 -21.27 -12.25 12.95
C LYS A 387 -19.89 -11.99 13.54
N TYR A 388 -18.89 -11.77 12.68
CA TYR A 388 -17.49 -11.63 13.08
C TYR A 388 -16.97 -10.18 13.04
N ASP A 389 -17.86 -9.21 12.85
CA ASP A 389 -17.50 -7.80 12.64
C ASP A 389 -16.39 -7.63 11.59
N LEU A 390 -16.63 -8.14 10.37
CA LEU A 390 -15.73 -8.02 9.23
C LEU A 390 -16.20 -6.90 8.30
N ALA A 391 -15.27 -6.14 7.73
CA ALA A 391 -15.55 -5.24 6.62
C ALA A 391 -16.07 -6.01 5.41
N VAL A 392 -16.99 -5.39 4.69
CA VAL A 392 -17.56 -5.90 3.45
C VAL A 392 -16.83 -5.28 2.28
N THR A 393 -16.30 -6.10 1.38
CA THR A 393 -15.67 -5.64 0.14
C THR A 393 -16.32 -6.27 -1.09
N GLY A 394 -15.90 -5.82 -2.27
CA GLY A 394 -16.24 -6.41 -3.53
C GLY A 394 -15.41 -5.87 -4.68
N GLY A 395 -15.32 -6.65 -5.74
CA GLY A 395 -14.62 -6.28 -6.96
C GLY A 395 -14.93 -7.22 -8.10
N SER A 396 -14.47 -6.84 -9.29
CA SER A 396 -14.70 -7.60 -10.53
C SER A 396 -13.82 -8.83 -10.65
N ASP A 397 -12.67 -8.85 -9.96
CA ASP A 397 -11.62 -9.84 -10.16
C ASP A 397 -11.21 -9.90 -11.64
N PHE A 398 -10.99 -8.70 -12.18
CA PHE A 398 -10.70 -8.44 -13.59
C PHE A 398 -9.32 -8.94 -13.99
N HIS A 399 -9.25 -9.68 -15.10
CA HIS A 399 -8.01 -10.19 -15.70
C HIS A 399 -7.87 -9.85 -17.20
N GLY A 400 -8.71 -8.96 -17.72
CA GLY A 400 -8.74 -8.64 -19.16
C GLY A 400 -9.20 -9.81 -20.02
N GLU A 401 -8.52 -10.03 -21.15
CA GLU A 401 -8.94 -11.01 -22.16
C GLU A 401 -8.95 -12.46 -21.65
N ARG A 402 -8.14 -12.74 -20.61
CA ARG A 402 -8.10 -14.06 -19.95
C ARG A 402 -9.40 -14.39 -19.19
N LYS A 403 -10.21 -13.38 -18.86
CA LYS A 403 -11.50 -13.51 -18.16
C LYS A 403 -12.48 -12.45 -18.67
N ALA A 404 -12.82 -12.56 -19.96
CA ALA A 404 -13.59 -11.56 -20.69
C ALA A 404 -15.01 -11.30 -20.13
N ASP A 405 -15.55 -12.20 -19.32
CA ASP A 405 -16.88 -12.10 -18.71
C ASP A 405 -16.92 -11.23 -17.43
N THR A 406 -15.75 -10.87 -16.89
CA THR A 406 -15.62 -10.01 -15.71
C THR A 406 -14.84 -8.73 -16.01
N PRO A 407 -15.41 -7.79 -16.80
CA PRO A 407 -14.78 -6.50 -17.06
C PRO A 407 -14.62 -5.67 -15.77
N ILE A 408 -13.75 -4.66 -15.80
CA ILE A 408 -13.65 -3.67 -14.71
C ILE A 408 -15.04 -3.09 -14.42
N ALA A 409 -15.35 -2.84 -13.15
CA ALA A 409 -16.64 -2.37 -12.67
C ALA A 409 -17.81 -3.36 -12.81
N LYS A 410 -17.59 -4.61 -13.24
CA LYS A 410 -18.65 -5.63 -13.27
C LYS A 410 -19.35 -5.76 -11.92
N VAL A 411 -18.57 -5.63 -10.85
CA VAL A 411 -19.04 -5.49 -9.48
C VAL A 411 -18.35 -4.28 -8.88
N THR A 412 -19.14 -3.40 -8.27
CA THR A 412 -18.63 -2.27 -7.49
C THR A 412 -19.29 -2.23 -6.12
N VAL A 413 -18.61 -1.59 -5.18
CA VAL A 413 -19.11 -1.30 -3.84
C VAL A 413 -19.16 0.20 -3.60
N PRO A 414 -20.11 0.70 -2.79
CA PRO A 414 -20.17 2.11 -2.44
C PRO A 414 -18.99 2.54 -1.55
N GLY A 415 -18.64 3.82 -1.63
CA GLY A 415 -17.49 4.40 -0.97
C GLY A 415 -17.55 4.36 0.56
N ASP A 416 -18.75 4.26 1.15
CA ASP A 416 -18.92 4.11 2.59
C ASP A 416 -18.36 2.77 3.11
N LEU A 417 -18.40 1.71 2.29
CA LEU A 417 -17.75 0.44 2.60
C LEU A 417 -16.23 0.57 2.53
N VAL A 418 -15.70 1.37 1.62
CA VAL A 418 -14.27 1.68 1.53
C VAL A 418 -13.81 2.51 2.72
N SER A 419 -14.58 3.52 3.14
CA SER A 419 -14.32 4.29 4.37
C SER A 419 -14.29 3.38 5.59
N LYS A 420 -15.26 2.47 5.75
CA LYS A 420 -15.28 1.48 6.84
C LYS A 420 -14.10 0.52 6.77
N LEU A 421 -13.68 0.11 5.58
CA LEU A 421 -12.49 -0.70 5.38
C LEU A 421 -11.24 0.06 5.86
N LYS A 422 -11.06 1.32 5.44
CA LYS A 422 -9.94 2.18 5.83
C LYS A 422 -9.87 2.43 7.34
N GLN A 423 -11.02 2.55 8.01
CA GLN A 423 -11.08 2.69 9.48
C GLN A 423 -10.48 1.49 10.23
N ARG A 424 -10.35 0.34 9.56
CA ARG A 424 -9.71 -0.87 10.12
C ARG A 424 -8.20 -0.90 9.94
N CYS A 425 -7.61 0.01 9.15
CA CYS A 425 -6.16 0.19 9.15
C CYS A 425 -5.73 0.56 10.57
N ARG A 426 -4.59 0.04 11.03
CA ARG A 426 -4.06 0.42 12.34
C ARG A 426 -3.89 1.94 12.36
N SER A 427 -4.54 2.61 13.31
CA SER A 427 -4.25 4.01 13.60
C SER A 427 -2.78 4.09 14.02
N GLN A 428 -1.94 4.70 13.18
CA GLN A 428 -0.55 4.99 13.51
C GLN A 428 -0.45 6.05 14.61
#